data_AF-A0A8S9ZI96-F1
#
_entry.id   AF-A0A8S9ZI96-F1
#
_cell.length_a   1.000
_cell.length_b   1.000
_cell.length_c   1.000
_cell.angle_alpha   90.00
_cell.angle_beta   90.00
_cell.angle_gamma   90.00
#
_symmetry.space_group_name_H-M   'P 1'
#
loop_
_entity.id
_entity.type
_entity.pdbx_description
1 polymer ?
#
loop_
_entity_poly.entity_id
_entity_poly.type
_entity_poly.pdbx_seq_one_letter_code
_entity_poly.pdbx_strand_id
1 'polypeptide(L)'
;LSNPITEHTSSVIGLPYPTSYVPGLTLSGYSDKMSIFERFNNFFFQLASYYLSFEEYDSLTLIMRKHFGQGFPDIRQIVRDSPFILVNADEFVDFPRPLFSNIIYIGGIDEIDNKLNKSFPQLPEQLNLEMKKGNKGIILFSVGTVICSKELPKSFIFNLFETFKQIKDYHFILKMDVKDKFYYYLKGHPRIKLFITHSGYNSLLEAAKSGVPVLSIPFFLDQFRNARIPERNGWGINFDKRLLLKSSNEFKDAIINILEDKRFKLNAERTKKLIMTKPFSSEQRLLASFKFLEQNGGNMKELLPESRNLSTIELYNLDIIFLIIICLVFVFLTIFISFQIILILLRKSLKKGDKKYIENKIIKKIQ
;
A
#
# COMPACT_ATOMS: atom_id res chain seq x y z
N LEU A 1 4.11 3.05 16.22
CA LEU A 1 4.41 2.53 14.86
C LEU A 1 3.56 3.32 13.88
N SER A 2 4.17 3.85 12.82
CA SER A 2 3.39 4.44 11.72
C SER A 2 2.86 3.31 10.85
N ASN A 3 1.57 3.35 10.58
CA ASN A 3 0.86 2.26 9.93
C ASN A 3 -0.17 2.86 8.96
N PRO A 4 0.02 2.65 7.64
CA PRO A 4 -1.04 2.86 6.66
C PRO A 4 -2.30 2.05 7.00
N ILE A 5 -3.39 2.37 6.32
CA ILE A 5 -4.65 1.62 6.49
C ILE A 5 -4.45 0.20 5.96
N THR A 6 -4.58 -0.77 6.85
CA THR A 6 -4.44 -2.20 6.54
C THR A 6 -5.69 -2.74 5.85
N GLU A 7 -5.55 -3.89 5.21
CA GLU A 7 -6.62 -4.70 4.64
C GLU A 7 -7.66 -5.01 5.73
N HIS A 8 -7.21 -5.52 6.87
CA HIS A 8 -8.12 -5.92 7.95
C HIS A 8 -8.92 -4.75 8.53
N THR A 9 -8.28 -3.59 8.76
CA THR A 9 -9.01 -2.41 9.25
C THR A 9 -10.03 -2.01 8.20
N SER A 10 -9.67 -2.07 6.92
CA SER A 10 -10.60 -1.79 5.83
C SER A 10 -11.81 -2.72 5.85
N SER A 11 -11.64 -4.03 6.05
CA SER A 11 -12.79 -4.94 6.18
C SER A 11 -13.68 -4.64 7.37
N VAL A 12 -13.10 -4.39 8.55
CA VAL A 12 -13.87 -4.26 9.79
C VAL A 12 -14.76 -3.02 9.75
N ILE A 13 -14.26 -1.93 9.16
CA ILE A 13 -15.00 -0.66 9.02
C ILE A 13 -15.80 -0.58 7.71
N GLY A 14 -15.79 -1.63 6.88
CA GLY A 14 -16.49 -1.64 5.58
C GLY A 14 -15.90 -0.70 4.52
N LEU A 15 -14.61 -0.35 4.62
CA LEU A 15 -13.92 0.49 3.63
C LEU A 15 -13.56 -0.35 2.39
N PRO A 16 -14.00 0.06 1.18
CA PRO A 16 -13.57 -0.60 -0.04
C PRO A 16 -12.04 -0.60 -0.17
N TYR A 17 -11.49 -1.79 -0.46
CA TYR A 17 -10.05 -1.97 -0.70
C TYR A 17 -9.87 -2.51 -2.12
N PRO A 18 -9.74 -1.61 -3.12
CA PRO A 18 -9.69 -1.99 -4.53
C PRO A 18 -8.33 -2.60 -4.87
N THR A 19 -8.26 -3.93 -4.83
CA THR A 19 -7.05 -4.73 -5.11
C THR A 19 -6.53 -4.63 -6.54
N SER A 20 -7.31 -4.01 -7.43
CA SER A 20 -6.89 -3.75 -8.81
C SER A 20 -5.78 -2.70 -8.91
N TYR A 21 -5.64 -1.82 -7.90
CA TYR A 21 -4.62 -0.76 -7.88
C TYR A 21 -4.08 -0.41 -6.48
N VAL A 22 -4.67 -0.92 -5.39
CA VAL A 22 -4.11 -0.75 -4.05
C VAL A 22 -3.34 -2.02 -3.69
N PRO A 23 -1.99 -1.96 -3.60
CA PRO A 23 -1.19 -3.12 -3.22
C PRO A 23 -1.35 -3.42 -1.72
N GLY A 24 -1.52 -4.70 -1.40
CA GLY A 24 -1.63 -5.19 -0.02
C GLY A 24 -0.43 -4.84 0.85
N LEU A 25 -0.64 -4.54 2.13
CA LEU A 25 0.37 -4.03 3.04
C LEU A 25 1.46 -5.06 3.31
N THR A 26 1.11 -6.30 3.66
CA THR A 26 2.07 -7.24 4.27
C THR A 26 2.69 -8.23 3.28
N LEU A 27 1.90 -8.67 2.29
CA LEU A 27 2.27 -9.77 1.39
C LEU A 27 2.54 -9.31 -0.05
N SER A 28 2.25 -8.04 -0.38
CA SER A 28 2.44 -7.50 -1.72
C SER A 28 3.74 -6.69 -1.83
N GLY A 29 4.45 -6.86 -2.95
CA GLY A 29 5.59 -6.03 -3.34
C GLY A 29 5.32 -5.20 -4.60
N TYR A 30 4.03 -5.04 -4.94
CA TYR A 30 3.60 -4.40 -6.19
C TYR A 30 3.33 -2.90 -6.03
N SER A 31 3.29 -2.20 -7.17
CA SER A 31 2.89 -0.79 -7.24
C SER A 31 1.39 -0.65 -7.49
N ASP A 32 0.89 0.58 -7.66
CA ASP A 32 -0.49 0.84 -8.13
C ASP A 32 -0.70 0.56 -9.62
N LYS A 33 0.37 0.20 -10.34
CA LYS A 33 0.34 -0.32 -11.69
C LYS A 33 0.70 -1.80 -11.66
N MET A 34 -0.30 -2.65 -11.86
CA MET A 34 -0.19 -4.10 -11.79
C MET A 34 -0.67 -4.74 -13.09
N SER A 35 0.05 -5.76 -13.55
CA SER A 35 -0.40 -6.69 -14.58
C SER A 35 -1.58 -7.55 -14.09
N ILE A 36 -2.20 -8.31 -15.00
CA ILE A 36 -3.28 -9.25 -14.64
C ILE A 36 -2.80 -10.25 -13.56
N PHE A 37 -1.60 -10.79 -13.71
CA PHE A 37 -1.05 -11.76 -12.77
C PHE A 37 -0.72 -11.13 -11.40
N GLU A 38 -0.18 -9.91 -11.39
CA GLU A 38 0.08 -9.18 -10.16
C GLU A 38 -1.21 -8.81 -9.43
N ARG A 39 -2.26 -8.38 -10.16
CA ARG A 39 -3.60 -8.13 -9.58
C ARG A 39 -4.21 -9.41 -9.00
N PHE A 40 -4.06 -10.54 -9.69
CA PHE A 40 -4.50 -11.84 -9.19
C PHE A 40 -3.80 -12.17 -7.86
N ASN A 41 -2.47 -12.09 -7.81
CA ASN A 41 -1.72 -12.34 -6.57
C ASN A 41 -2.09 -11.35 -5.47
N ASN A 42 -2.23 -10.06 -5.80
CA ASN A 42 -2.62 -9.03 -4.84
C ASN A 42 -4.01 -9.30 -4.23
N PHE A 43 -4.96 -9.79 -5.04
CA PHE A 43 -6.26 -10.23 -4.57
C PHE A 43 -6.16 -11.43 -3.61
N PHE A 44 -5.37 -12.46 -3.96
CA PHE A 44 -5.16 -13.61 -3.08
C PHE A 44 -4.47 -13.25 -1.76
N PHE A 45 -3.47 -12.37 -1.81
CA PHE A 45 -2.80 -11.85 -0.61
C PHE A 45 -3.75 -11.09 0.30
N GLN A 46 -4.68 -10.34 -0.28
CA GLN A 46 -5.72 -9.67 0.49
C GLN A 46 -6.64 -10.67 1.19
N LEU A 47 -7.10 -11.72 0.49
CA LEU A 47 -7.92 -12.78 1.09
C LEU A 47 -7.19 -13.48 2.25
N ALA A 48 -5.91 -13.79 2.07
CA ALA A 48 -5.08 -14.36 3.13
C ALA A 48 -4.95 -13.41 4.32
N SER A 49 -4.73 -12.12 4.08
CA SER A 49 -4.67 -11.11 5.14
C SER A 49 -5.98 -10.98 5.90
N TYR A 50 -7.14 -11.08 5.23
CA TYR A 50 -8.43 -11.05 5.91
C TYR A 50 -8.58 -12.24 6.86
N TYR A 51 -8.24 -13.44 6.41
CA TYR A 51 -8.33 -14.66 7.22
C TYR A 51 -7.45 -14.55 8.47
N LEU A 52 -6.17 -14.18 8.30
CA LEU A 52 -5.21 -14.07 9.41
C LEU A 52 -5.65 -13.03 10.45
N SER A 53 -6.16 -11.89 10.02
CA SER A 53 -6.52 -10.83 10.95
C SER A 53 -7.80 -11.13 11.75
N PHE A 54 -8.69 -12.01 11.29
CA PHE A 54 -9.81 -12.45 12.13
C PHE A 54 -9.33 -13.20 13.37
N GLU A 55 -8.33 -14.08 13.22
CA GLU A 55 -7.73 -14.81 14.33
C GLU A 55 -6.99 -13.87 15.30
N GLU A 56 -6.32 -12.84 14.78
CA GLU A 56 -5.64 -11.81 15.58
C GLU A 56 -6.62 -11.03 16.47
N TYR A 57 -7.75 -10.59 15.90
CA TYR A 57 -8.79 -9.88 16.65
C TYR A 57 -9.44 -10.77 17.71
N ASP A 58 -9.76 -12.02 17.40
CA ASP A 58 -10.36 -12.94 18.37
C ASP A 58 -9.40 -13.21 19.54
N SER A 59 -8.12 -13.41 19.23
CA SER A 59 -7.06 -13.54 20.23
C SER A 59 -6.95 -12.29 21.11
N LEU A 60 -7.01 -11.10 20.49
CA LEU A 60 -6.96 -9.84 21.23
C LEU A 60 -8.21 -9.64 22.11
N THR A 61 -9.40 -9.96 21.63
CA THR A 61 -10.64 -9.95 22.43
C THR A 61 -10.51 -10.86 23.65
N LEU A 62 -9.97 -12.08 23.48
CA LEU A 62 -9.75 -13.02 24.60
C LEU A 62 -8.77 -12.46 25.64
N ILE A 63 -7.66 -11.86 25.19
CA ILE A 63 -6.68 -11.21 26.07
C ILE A 63 -7.35 -10.07 26.85
N MET A 64 -8.10 -9.22 26.17
CA MET A 64 -8.76 -8.07 26.80
C MET A 64 -9.81 -8.52 27.81
N ARG A 65 -10.60 -9.56 27.51
CA ARG A 65 -11.55 -10.14 28.48
C ARG A 65 -10.87 -10.79 29.68
N LYS A 66 -9.69 -11.39 29.49
CA LYS A 66 -8.89 -11.94 30.60
C LYS A 66 -8.41 -10.84 31.56
N HIS A 67 -8.05 -9.66 31.04
CA HIS A 67 -7.51 -8.57 31.84
C HIS A 67 -8.56 -7.61 32.40
N PHE A 68 -9.62 -7.33 31.63
CA PHE A 68 -10.64 -6.33 31.97
C PHE A 68 -12.02 -6.94 32.30
N GLY A 69 -12.13 -8.27 32.30
CA GLY A 69 -13.34 -9.02 32.63
C GLY A 69 -14.12 -9.49 31.40
N GLN A 70 -14.95 -10.52 31.59
CA GLN A 70 -15.68 -11.18 30.49
C GLN A 70 -16.67 -10.27 29.76
N GLY A 71 -17.11 -9.17 30.40
CA GLY A 71 -17.97 -8.15 29.78
C GLY A 71 -17.26 -7.22 28.80
N PHE A 72 -15.94 -7.32 28.62
CA PHE A 72 -15.21 -6.47 27.67
C PHE A 72 -15.73 -6.72 26.22
N PRO A 73 -16.07 -5.65 25.47
CA PRO A 73 -16.64 -5.77 24.13
C PRO A 73 -15.67 -6.40 23.13
N ASP A 74 -16.21 -6.98 22.06
CA ASP A 74 -15.37 -7.51 20.99
C ASP A 74 -14.57 -6.39 20.31
N ILE A 75 -13.27 -6.60 20.10
CA ILE A 75 -12.41 -5.56 19.54
C ILE A 75 -12.84 -5.17 18.12
N ARG A 76 -13.31 -6.11 17.29
CA ARG A 76 -13.80 -5.77 15.94
C ARG A 76 -15.01 -4.88 16.04
N GLN A 77 -15.89 -5.11 17.01
CA GLN A 77 -17.03 -4.24 17.24
C GLN A 77 -16.58 -2.83 17.65
N ILE A 78 -15.62 -2.70 18.56
CA ILE A 78 -15.06 -1.38 18.94
C ILE A 78 -14.51 -0.64 17.71
N VAL A 79 -13.71 -1.32 16.88
CA VAL A 79 -13.13 -0.71 15.66
C VAL A 79 -14.23 -0.36 14.66
N ARG A 80 -15.23 -1.22 14.48
CA ARG A 80 -16.36 -1.02 13.56
C ARG A 80 -17.29 0.12 13.98
N ASP A 81 -17.45 0.34 15.29
CA ASP A 81 -18.31 1.38 15.88
C ASP A 81 -17.53 2.67 16.18
N SER A 82 -16.24 2.74 15.83
CA SER A 82 -15.41 3.91 16.08
C SER A 82 -15.79 5.07 15.14
N PRO A 83 -16.18 6.25 15.68
CA PRO A 83 -16.62 7.39 14.87
C PRO A 83 -15.47 8.04 14.09
N PHE A 84 -14.23 7.90 14.53
CA PHE A 84 -13.03 8.34 13.82
C PHE A 84 -11.97 7.23 13.79
N ILE A 85 -11.30 7.07 12.65
CA ILE A 85 -10.16 6.17 12.48
C ILE A 85 -8.91 7.02 12.25
N LEU A 86 -8.02 7.03 13.24
CA LEU A 86 -6.76 7.77 13.17
C LEU A 86 -5.70 6.92 12.48
N VAL A 87 -5.18 7.41 11.36
CA VAL A 87 -4.16 6.72 10.56
C VAL A 87 -2.82 7.39 10.81
N ASN A 88 -1.88 6.65 11.40
CA ASN A 88 -0.52 7.13 11.59
C ASN A 88 0.30 6.98 10.30
N ALA A 89 -0.11 7.68 9.26
CA ALA A 89 0.49 7.76 7.95
C ALA A 89 0.27 9.16 7.36
N ASP A 90 1.04 9.52 6.35
CA ASP A 90 0.86 10.71 5.54
C ASP A 90 0.31 10.31 4.15
N GLU A 91 -0.76 10.96 3.71
CA GLU A 91 -1.42 10.65 2.44
C GLU A 91 -0.53 10.82 1.19
N PHE A 92 0.56 11.59 1.27
CA PHE A 92 1.52 11.74 0.17
C PHE A 92 2.69 10.74 0.23
N VAL A 93 2.75 9.95 1.31
CA VAL A 93 3.68 8.83 1.49
C VAL A 93 2.88 7.55 1.63
N ASP A 94 1.85 7.40 0.80
CA ASP A 94 1.02 6.21 0.69
C ASP A 94 0.43 6.09 -0.73
N PHE A 95 -0.19 4.96 -1.04
CA PHE A 95 -0.92 4.78 -2.30
C PHE A 95 -2.31 5.44 -2.24
N PRO A 96 -2.69 6.24 -3.26
CA PRO A 96 -4.03 6.81 -3.32
C PRO A 96 -5.12 5.73 -3.32
N ARG A 97 -6.16 5.95 -2.53
CA ARG A 97 -7.27 5.01 -2.37
C ARG A 97 -8.57 5.71 -1.93
N PRO A 98 -9.74 5.07 -2.10
CA PRO A 98 -10.98 5.57 -1.51
C PRO A 98 -10.87 5.63 0.01
N LEU A 99 -11.42 6.68 0.61
CA LEU A 99 -11.42 6.94 2.04
C LEU A 99 -12.79 7.42 2.47
N PHE A 100 -13.21 7.03 3.68
CA PHE A 100 -14.34 7.65 4.34
C PHE A 100 -13.95 8.98 4.98
N SER A 101 -14.93 9.86 5.16
CA SER A 101 -14.74 11.17 5.78
C SER A 101 -14.28 11.09 7.24
N ASN A 102 -14.50 9.95 7.89
CA ASN A 102 -14.10 9.71 9.26
C ASN A 102 -12.68 9.14 9.44
N ILE A 103 -11.91 9.01 8.34
CA ILE A 103 -10.53 8.56 8.37
C ILE A 103 -9.61 9.77 8.38
N ILE A 104 -8.82 9.92 9.45
CA ILE A 104 -8.00 11.11 9.68
C ILE A 104 -6.52 10.71 9.66
N TYR A 105 -5.79 11.22 8.66
CA TYR A 105 -4.36 11.05 8.57
C TYR A 105 -3.65 11.98 9.56
N ILE A 106 -2.94 11.35 10.50
CA ILE A 106 -2.21 11.99 11.60
C ILE A 106 -0.73 11.62 11.59
N GLY A 107 -0.22 11.10 10.46
CA GLY A 107 1.17 10.68 10.34
C GLY A 107 2.14 11.83 10.57
N GLY A 108 3.26 11.50 11.23
CA GLY A 108 4.36 12.44 11.42
C GLY A 108 4.16 13.46 12.53
N ILE A 109 3.26 13.21 13.49
CA ILE A 109 3.14 13.95 14.76
C ILE A 109 4.44 13.96 15.61
N ASP A 110 5.44 13.17 15.21
CA ASP A 110 6.76 13.16 15.83
C ASP A 110 7.45 14.55 15.82
N GLU A 111 8.39 14.76 16.74
CA GLU A 111 9.15 16.00 17.01
C GLU A 111 9.77 16.72 15.79
N ILE A 112 9.77 16.11 14.60
CA ILE A 112 10.27 16.70 13.36
C ILE A 112 9.50 17.98 13.01
N ASP A 113 8.18 18.02 13.22
CA ASP A 113 7.38 19.21 12.92
C ASP A 113 7.76 20.39 13.82
N ASN A 114 8.19 20.13 15.05
CA ASN A 114 8.69 21.13 15.99
C ASN A 114 10.17 21.53 15.75
N LYS A 115 10.97 20.66 15.10
CA LYS A 115 12.43 20.84 14.87
C LYS A 115 12.80 21.34 13.48
N LEU A 116 11.93 21.25 12.47
CA LEU A 116 12.21 21.85 11.16
C LEU A 116 12.11 23.39 11.18
N ASN A 117 11.36 23.94 12.13
CA ASN A 117 11.16 25.40 12.30
C ASN A 117 12.04 26.02 13.41
N LYS A 118 12.74 25.21 14.21
CA LYS A 118 13.66 25.65 15.25
C LYS A 118 15.03 25.11 14.90
N SER A 119 16.04 25.98 14.81
CA SER A 119 17.45 25.64 14.56
C SER A 119 17.78 24.19 14.97
N PHE A 120 18.26 23.38 14.01
CA PHE A 120 18.60 21.97 14.25
C PHE A 120 19.26 21.81 15.62
N PRO A 121 18.85 20.83 16.46
CA PRO A 121 19.46 20.64 17.76
C PRO A 121 20.97 20.58 17.57
N GLN A 122 21.73 21.29 18.41
CA GLN A 122 23.19 21.33 18.30
C GLN A 122 23.69 19.88 18.27
N LEU A 123 24.29 19.50 17.13
CA LEU A 123 24.86 18.19 16.96
C LEU A 123 25.93 18.00 18.04
N PRO A 124 25.97 16.85 18.74
CA PRO A 124 27.12 16.50 19.56
C PRO A 124 28.39 16.72 18.76
N GLU A 125 29.44 17.26 19.38
CA GLU A 125 30.64 17.74 18.68
C GLU A 125 31.22 16.68 17.72
N GLN A 126 31.29 15.43 18.16
CA GLN A 126 31.75 14.30 17.37
C GLN A 126 30.90 14.09 16.10
N LEU A 127 29.58 14.22 16.21
CA LEU A 127 28.68 14.09 15.06
C LEU A 127 28.81 15.27 14.11
N ASN A 128 29.03 16.49 14.63
CA ASN A 128 29.29 17.67 13.81
C ASN A 128 30.58 17.51 12.99
N LEU A 129 31.64 16.92 13.56
CA LEU A 129 32.87 16.60 12.84
C LEU A 129 32.62 15.60 11.71
N GLU A 130 31.85 14.53 11.95
CA GLU A 130 31.46 13.58 10.91
C GLU A 130 30.64 14.26 9.80
N MET A 131 29.72 15.16 10.16
CA MET A 131 28.91 15.87 9.19
C MET A 131 29.74 16.80 8.31
N LYS A 132 30.91 17.30 8.75
CA LYS A 132 31.79 18.14 7.90
C LYS A 132 32.52 17.36 6.81
N LYS A 133 32.59 16.02 6.88
CA LYS A 133 33.22 15.18 5.86
C LYS A 133 32.37 15.08 4.59
N GLY A 134 32.97 14.61 3.50
CA GLY A 134 32.32 14.39 2.20
C GLY A 134 32.03 15.70 1.46
N ASN A 135 32.85 16.03 0.46
CA ASN A 135 32.77 17.30 -0.25
C ASN A 135 31.39 17.56 -0.88
N LYS A 136 30.76 16.53 -1.44
CA LYS A 136 29.44 16.61 -2.08
C LYS A 136 28.27 16.37 -1.11
N GLY A 137 28.55 15.86 0.09
CA GLY A 137 27.56 15.67 1.16
C GLY A 137 27.64 14.29 1.81
N ILE A 138 26.55 13.94 2.49
CA ILE A 138 26.42 12.74 3.32
C ILE A 138 25.44 11.76 2.66
N ILE A 139 25.80 10.49 2.68
CA ILE A 139 24.89 9.38 2.37
C ILE A 139 24.60 8.65 3.69
N LEU A 140 23.35 8.69 4.11
CA LEU A 140 22.90 7.98 5.31
C LEU A 140 22.48 6.57 4.93
N PHE A 141 22.92 5.56 5.67
CA PHE A 141 22.50 4.17 5.49
C PHE A 141 21.87 3.64 6.78
N SER A 142 20.69 3.03 6.69
CA SER A 142 20.00 2.41 7.83
C SER A 142 19.16 1.19 7.42
N VAL A 143 19.38 0.06 8.09
CA VAL A 143 18.56 -1.15 7.93
C VAL A 143 17.38 -1.21 8.91
N GLY A 144 17.12 -0.13 9.64
CA GLY A 144 15.99 -0.03 10.57
C GLY A 144 16.37 -0.40 12.00
N THR A 145 15.47 -1.08 12.72
CA THR A 145 15.67 -1.51 14.12
C THR A 145 15.43 -3.01 14.33
N VAL A 146 14.88 -3.69 13.34
CA VAL A 146 14.51 -5.10 13.43
C VAL A 146 15.60 -6.00 12.85
N ILE A 147 16.29 -5.52 11.81
CA ILE A 147 17.35 -6.28 11.16
C ILE A 147 18.59 -6.27 12.04
N CYS A 148 19.01 -7.46 12.47
CA CYS A 148 20.31 -7.64 13.08
C CYS A 148 21.39 -7.62 11.99
N SER A 149 22.23 -6.59 11.98
CA SER A 149 23.32 -6.45 11.00
C SER A 149 24.28 -7.66 10.97
N LYS A 150 24.37 -8.42 12.06
CA LYS A 150 25.16 -9.66 12.16
C LYS A 150 24.58 -10.83 11.35
N GLU A 151 23.29 -10.78 11.00
CA GLU A 151 22.62 -11.82 10.22
C GLU A 151 22.74 -11.56 8.70
N LEU A 152 23.25 -10.40 8.30
CA LEU A 152 23.47 -10.10 6.89
C LEU A 152 24.61 -10.95 6.32
N PRO A 153 24.47 -11.49 5.09
CA PRO A 153 25.53 -12.28 4.46
C PRO A 153 26.84 -11.51 4.37
N LYS A 154 27.98 -12.19 4.61
CA LYS A 154 29.31 -11.56 4.53
C LYS A 154 29.57 -10.91 3.17
N SER A 155 29.12 -11.55 2.08
CA SER A 155 29.22 -10.98 0.72
C SER A 155 28.44 -9.69 0.56
N PHE A 156 27.24 -9.59 1.15
CA PHE A 156 26.43 -8.38 1.16
C PHE A 156 27.20 -7.23 1.83
N ILE A 157 27.72 -7.46 3.04
CA ILE A 157 28.48 -6.45 3.80
C ILE A 157 29.76 -6.06 3.06
N PHE A 158 30.49 -7.03 2.51
CA PHE A 158 31.70 -6.77 1.73
C PHE A 158 31.41 -5.87 0.54
N ASN A 159 30.44 -6.21 -0.31
CA ASN A 159 30.09 -5.43 -1.50
C ASN A 159 29.51 -4.05 -1.16
N LEU A 160 28.82 -3.93 -0.03
CA LEU A 160 28.36 -2.65 0.52
C LEU A 160 29.56 -1.72 0.78
N PHE A 161 30.56 -2.19 1.55
CA PHE A 161 31.75 -1.39 1.85
C PHE A 161 32.65 -1.16 0.64
N GLU A 162 32.76 -2.12 -0.29
CA GLU A 162 33.47 -1.91 -1.56
C GLU A 162 32.83 -0.79 -2.39
N THR A 163 31.50 -0.65 -2.37
CA THR A 163 30.81 0.48 -3.00
C THR A 163 31.17 1.80 -2.32
N PHE A 164 31.18 1.83 -0.98
CA PHE A 164 31.48 3.05 -0.23
C PHE A 164 32.91 3.56 -0.48
N LYS A 165 33.88 2.64 -0.61
CA LYS A 165 35.27 3.00 -0.97
C LYS A 165 35.39 3.64 -2.35
N GLN A 166 34.51 3.27 -3.28
CA GLN A 166 34.53 3.79 -4.65
C GLN A 166 33.89 5.18 -4.77
N ILE A 167 32.95 5.56 -3.88
CA ILE A 167 32.25 6.84 -3.91
C ILE A 167 32.91 7.81 -2.91
N LYS A 168 34.07 8.36 -3.28
CA LYS A 168 34.93 9.14 -2.37
C LYS A 168 34.46 10.56 -2.08
N ASP A 169 33.61 11.13 -2.94
CA ASP A 169 33.12 12.50 -2.79
C ASP A 169 32.06 12.67 -1.70
N TYR A 170 31.48 11.56 -1.24
CA TYR A 170 30.44 11.52 -0.23
C TYR A 170 30.96 10.81 1.02
N HIS A 171 30.52 11.26 2.18
CA HIS A 171 30.80 10.57 3.44
C HIS A 171 29.61 9.72 3.87
N PHE A 172 29.86 8.45 4.17
CA PHE A 172 28.82 7.49 4.55
C PHE A 172 28.67 7.46 6.06
N ILE A 173 27.44 7.63 6.53
CA ILE A 173 27.09 7.42 7.94
C ILE A 173 26.18 6.19 8.03
N LEU A 174 26.58 5.24 8.87
CA LEU A 174 25.97 3.92 8.96
C LEU A 174 25.25 3.78 10.30
N LYS A 175 23.93 3.60 10.26
CA LYS A 175 23.13 3.19 11.41
C LYS A 175 22.83 1.69 11.27
N MET A 176 23.52 0.87 12.06
CA MET A 176 23.44 -0.60 11.96
C MET A 176 22.95 -1.27 13.24
N ASP A 177 22.82 -0.53 14.34
CA ASP A 177 22.28 -1.00 15.62
C ASP A 177 21.11 -0.10 16.08
N VAL A 178 20.20 -0.67 16.86
CA VAL A 178 19.11 0.07 17.52
C VAL A 178 19.65 1.09 18.52
N LYS A 179 20.82 0.82 19.10
CA LYS A 179 21.48 1.69 20.09
C LYS A 179 22.08 2.97 19.48
N ASP A 180 22.12 3.09 18.16
CA ASP A 180 22.65 4.24 17.42
C ASP A 180 21.75 5.48 17.55
N LYS A 181 21.72 6.08 18.76
CA LYS A 181 20.91 7.27 19.07
C LYS A 181 21.32 8.52 18.28
N PHE A 182 22.51 8.54 17.68
CA PHE A 182 22.96 9.65 16.83
C PHE A 182 22.01 9.90 15.65
N TYR A 183 21.32 8.86 15.17
CA TYR A 183 20.38 8.93 14.04
C TYR A 183 19.30 10.00 14.24
N TYR A 184 18.80 10.16 15.48
CA TYR A 184 17.76 11.15 15.78
C TYR A 184 18.20 12.60 15.52
N TYR A 185 19.49 12.90 15.63
CA TYR A 185 20.03 14.23 15.37
C TYR A 185 20.30 14.47 13.87
N LEU A 186 20.41 13.41 13.08
CA LEU A 186 20.71 13.50 11.65
C LEU A 186 19.46 13.70 10.79
N LYS A 187 18.26 13.39 11.31
CA LYS A 187 17.00 13.52 10.57
C LYS A 187 16.84 14.93 10.01
N GLY A 188 16.65 15.04 8.69
CA GLY A 188 16.45 16.32 8.03
C GLY A 188 17.69 17.19 7.88
N HIS A 189 18.88 16.72 8.24
CA HIS A 189 20.09 17.55 8.13
C HIS A 189 20.41 17.88 6.65
N PRO A 190 20.68 19.16 6.29
CA PRO A 190 20.77 19.61 4.90
C PRO A 190 21.95 19.01 4.09
N ARG A 191 22.95 18.46 4.80
CA ARG A 191 24.08 17.75 4.18
C ARG A 191 23.74 16.33 3.72
N ILE A 192 22.65 15.73 4.19
CA ILE A 192 22.21 14.42 3.69
C ILE A 192 21.65 14.59 2.28
N LYS A 193 22.26 13.89 1.32
CA LYS A 193 21.88 13.95 -0.09
C LYS A 193 21.15 12.70 -0.56
N LEU A 194 21.35 11.58 0.12
CA LEU A 194 20.70 10.31 -0.15
C LEU A 194 20.48 9.57 1.17
N PHE A 195 19.32 8.93 1.30
CA PHE A 195 19.05 8.00 2.38
C PHE A 195 18.84 6.58 1.83
N ILE A 196 19.80 5.70 2.11
CA ILE A 196 19.71 4.28 1.82
C ILE A 196 19.00 3.60 2.99
N THR A 197 17.82 3.02 2.74
CA THR A 197 16.95 2.53 3.80
C THR A 197 16.27 1.20 3.46
N HIS A 198 15.99 0.40 4.48
CA HIS A 198 15.10 -0.76 4.36
C HIS A 198 13.65 -0.45 3.95
N SER A 199 13.27 0.83 3.86
CA SER A 199 11.91 1.28 3.48
C SER A 199 10.82 0.95 4.50
N GLY A 200 11.17 0.83 5.78
CA GLY A 200 10.17 0.95 6.84
C GLY A 200 9.47 2.31 6.76
N TYR A 201 8.16 2.33 7.01
CA TYR A 201 7.32 3.50 6.77
C TYR A 201 7.86 4.80 7.39
N ASN A 202 8.29 4.74 8.66
CA ASN A 202 8.89 5.89 9.36
C ASN A 202 10.09 6.48 8.62
N SER A 203 10.97 5.64 8.09
CA SER A 203 12.14 6.10 7.34
C SER A 203 11.74 6.82 6.05
N LEU A 204 10.68 6.35 5.37
CA LEU A 204 10.17 7.01 4.17
C LEU A 204 9.52 8.35 4.52
N LEU A 205 8.73 8.41 5.58
CA LEU A 205 8.11 9.66 6.03
C LEU A 205 9.17 10.70 6.43
N GLU A 206 10.21 10.28 7.13
CA GLU A 206 11.37 11.12 7.48
C GLU A 206 12.08 11.65 6.23
N ALA A 207 12.35 10.79 5.26
CA ALA A 207 12.98 11.17 3.99
C ALA A 207 12.12 12.17 3.20
N ALA A 208 10.81 11.91 3.12
CA ALA A 208 9.84 12.74 2.44
C ALA A 208 9.73 14.13 3.10
N LYS A 209 9.59 14.21 4.43
CA LYS A 209 9.60 15.49 5.17
C LYS A 209 10.94 16.24 5.05
N SER A 210 12.03 15.51 4.82
CA SER A 210 13.36 16.10 4.64
C SER A 210 13.66 16.53 3.20
N GLY A 211 12.87 16.08 2.22
CA GLY A 211 13.14 16.29 0.81
C GLY A 211 14.38 15.51 0.32
N VAL A 212 14.68 14.37 0.95
CA VAL A 212 15.87 13.56 0.65
C VAL A 212 15.45 12.35 -0.19
N PRO A 213 16.05 12.13 -1.38
CA PRO A 213 15.84 10.92 -2.16
C PRO A 213 16.23 9.65 -1.43
N VAL A 214 15.63 8.53 -1.80
CA VAL A 214 15.89 7.22 -1.15
C VAL A 214 16.36 6.14 -2.11
N LEU A 215 17.29 5.32 -1.64
CA LEU A 215 17.58 4.02 -2.22
C LEU A 215 17.02 2.95 -1.29
N SER A 216 15.97 2.29 -1.74
CA SER A 216 15.20 1.33 -0.97
C SER A 216 15.79 -0.07 -1.08
N ILE A 217 16.10 -0.71 0.04
CA ILE A 217 16.58 -2.11 0.12
C ILE A 217 15.63 -2.91 1.03
N PRO A 218 14.45 -3.32 0.55
CA PRO A 218 13.45 -3.98 1.39
C PRO A 218 13.86 -5.41 1.78
N PHE A 219 13.55 -5.80 3.02
CA PHE A 219 13.88 -7.13 3.56
C PHE A 219 12.65 -7.99 3.87
N PHE A 220 11.60 -7.43 4.47
CA PHE A 220 10.42 -8.21 4.89
C PHE A 220 9.15 -7.37 4.97
N LEU A 221 8.00 -8.05 4.96
CA LEU A 221 6.65 -7.50 5.21
C LEU A 221 6.35 -6.26 4.35
N ASP A 222 5.94 -5.17 4.99
CA ASP A 222 5.49 -3.92 4.40
C ASP A 222 6.56 -3.17 3.62
N GLN A 223 7.83 -3.48 3.87
CA GLN A 223 8.95 -2.80 3.22
C GLN A 223 8.92 -2.93 1.70
N PHE A 224 8.45 -4.07 1.17
CA PHE A 224 8.38 -4.29 -0.27
C PHE A 224 7.37 -3.36 -0.94
N ARG A 225 6.16 -3.25 -0.37
CA ARG A 225 5.15 -2.27 -0.80
C ARG A 225 5.65 -0.84 -0.60
N ASN A 226 6.20 -0.53 0.56
CA ASN A 226 6.63 0.81 0.90
C ASN A 226 7.72 1.32 -0.05
N ALA A 227 8.66 0.45 -0.45
CA ALA A 227 9.71 0.77 -1.43
C ALA A 227 9.15 1.21 -2.81
N ARG A 228 7.92 0.84 -3.15
CA ARG A 228 7.24 1.26 -4.39
C ARG A 228 6.71 2.69 -4.33
N ILE A 229 6.50 3.27 -3.15
CA ILE A 229 6.04 4.66 -2.99
C ILE A 229 7.06 5.69 -3.51
N PRO A 230 8.34 5.67 -3.08
CA PRO A 230 9.34 6.60 -3.60
C PRO A 230 9.64 6.37 -5.08
N GLU A 231 9.60 5.12 -5.54
CA GLU A 231 9.74 4.77 -6.96
C GLU A 231 8.61 5.37 -7.80
N ARG A 232 7.36 5.16 -7.38
CA ARG A 232 6.16 5.72 -8.03
C ARG A 232 6.22 7.24 -8.14
N ASN A 233 6.61 7.91 -7.05
CA ASN A 233 6.67 9.36 -6.98
C ASN A 233 7.99 9.93 -7.53
N GLY A 234 8.88 9.08 -8.03
CA GLY A 234 10.13 9.47 -8.70
C GLY A 234 11.19 10.09 -7.80
N TRP A 235 11.15 9.82 -6.49
CA TRP A 235 12.15 10.29 -5.50
C TRP A 235 12.97 9.16 -4.88
N GLY A 236 12.87 7.94 -5.41
CA GLY A 236 13.78 6.87 -5.06
C GLY A 236 13.77 5.69 -6.01
N ILE A 237 14.62 4.72 -5.72
CA ILE A 237 14.76 3.47 -6.48
C ILE A 237 14.54 2.30 -5.54
N ASN A 238 13.74 1.33 -5.96
CA ASN A 238 13.62 0.03 -5.28
C ASN A 238 14.73 -0.91 -5.75
N PHE A 239 15.75 -1.09 -4.92
CA PHE A 239 16.94 -1.86 -5.26
C PHE A 239 16.80 -3.34 -4.86
N ASP A 240 17.08 -4.24 -5.81
CA ASP A 240 17.11 -5.66 -5.55
C ASP A 240 18.36 -6.04 -4.75
N LYS A 241 18.18 -6.28 -3.44
CA LYS A 241 19.24 -6.69 -2.51
C LYS A 241 20.03 -7.94 -2.96
N ARG A 242 19.47 -8.78 -3.84
CA ARG A 242 20.17 -9.97 -4.37
C ARG A 242 21.35 -9.60 -5.26
N LEU A 243 21.34 -8.42 -5.89
CA LEU A 243 22.45 -7.92 -6.70
C LEU A 243 23.69 -7.63 -5.84
N LEU A 244 23.48 -7.08 -4.63
CA LEU A 244 24.54 -6.86 -3.65
C LEU A 244 25.19 -8.16 -3.14
N LEU A 245 24.56 -9.32 -3.31
CA LEU A 245 25.19 -10.61 -3.00
C LEU A 245 26.25 -11.01 -4.04
N LYS A 246 26.17 -10.44 -5.25
CA LYS A 246 27.03 -10.80 -6.39
C LYS A 246 28.16 -9.78 -6.59
N SER A 247 27.84 -8.49 -6.59
CA SER A 247 28.79 -7.42 -6.93
C SER A 247 28.45 -6.09 -6.24
N SER A 248 29.42 -5.17 -6.21
CA SER A 248 29.26 -3.79 -5.76
C SER A 248 28.81 -2.83 -6.87
N ASN A 249 28.92 -3.23 -8.14
CA ASN A 249 28.76 -2.33 -9.29
C ASN A 249 27.33 -1.80 -9.43
N GLU A 250 26.32 -2.67 -9.42
CA GLU A 250 24.93 -2.29 -9.62
C GLU A 250 24.43 -1.40 -8.49
N PHE A 251 24.94 -1.62 -7.27
CA PHE A 251 24.61 -0.80 -6.12
C PHE A 251 25.24 0.59 -6.21
N LYS A 252 26.50 0.66 -6.64
CA LYS A 252 27.18 1.92 -6.94
C LYS A 252 26.44 2.70 -8.02
N ASP A 253 26.09 2.06 -9.13
CA ASP A 253 25.40 2.70 -10.24
C ASP A 253 24.04 3.25 -9.82
N ALA A 254 23.30 2.52 -8.98
CA ALA A 254 22.04 3.01 -8.40
C ALA A 254 22.23 4.24 -7.51
N ILE A 255 23.28 4.27 -6.67
CA ILE A 255 23.60 5.44 -5.84
C ILE A 255 23.97 6.65 -6.70
N ILE A 256 24.85 6.46 -7.68
CA ILE A 256 25.30 7.53 -8.58
C ILE A 256 24.11 8.09 -9.38
N ASN A 257 23.27 7.21 -9.93
CA ASN A 257 22.06 7.62 -10.64
C ASN A 257 21.17 8.55 -9.81
N ILE A 258 20.87 8.20 -8.55
CA ILE A 258 20.04 9.05 -7.69
C ILE A 258 20.72 10.40 -7.38
N LEU A 259 22.03 10.40 -7.19
CA LEU A 259 22.79 11.60 -6.82
C LEU A 259 23.00 12.56 -8.00
N GLU A 260 23.12 12.04 -9.22
CA GLU A 260 23.39 12.83 -10.43
C GLU A 260 22.10 13.25 -11.16
N ASP A 261 21.08 12.39 -11.19
CA ASP A 261 19.79 12.72 -11.79
C ASP A 261 18.97 13.63 -10.87
N LYS A 262 18.96 14.91 -11.22
CA LYS A 262 18.24 15.98 -10.50
C LYS A 262 16.76 15.68 -10.32
N ARG A 263 16.13 14.83 -11.16
CA ARG A 263 14.71 14.47 -11.02
C ARG A 263 14.40 13.87 -9.66
N PHE A 264 15.27 13.00 -9.12
CA PHE A 264 15.05 12.41 -7.81
C PHE A 264 15.00 13.46 -6.70
N LYS A 265 15.96 14.39 -6.69
CA LYS A 265 15.99 15.48 -5.71
C LYS A 265 14.80 16.42 -5.87
N LEU A 266 14.45 16.80 -7.10
CA LEU A 266 13.30 17.67 -7.37
C LEU A 266 11.98 17.03 -6.92
N ASN A 267 11.79 15.73 -7.14
CA ASN A 267 10.60 15.01 -6.71
C ASN A 267 10.56 14.81 -5.19
N ALA A 268 11.72 14.62 -4.54
CA ALA A 268 11.80 14.56 -3.08
C ALA A 268 11.39 15.91 -2.46
N GLU A 269 11.91 17.03 -2.97
CA GLU A 269 11.52 18.38 -2.53
C GLU A 269 10.06 18.71 -2.84
N ARG A 270 9.54 18.22 -3.98
CA ARG A 270 8.10 18.33 -4.29
C ARG A 270 7.25 17.60 -3.26
N THR A 271 7.63 16.37 -2.90
CA THR A 271 6.93 15.57 -1.88
C THR A 271 6.98 16.27 -0.52
N LYS A 272 8.14 16.78 -0.12
CA LYS A 272 8.29 17.62 1.07
C LYS A 272 7.33 18.81 1.04
N LYS A 273 7.29 19.55 -0.07
CA LYS A 273 6.40 20.71 -0.22
C LYS A 273 4.94 20.31 0.00
N LEU A 274 4.48 19.23 -0.64
CA LEU A 274 3.11 18.73 -0.48
C LEU A 274 2.76 18.44 0.99
N ILE A 275 3.67 17.83 1.74
CA ILE A 275 3.48 17.52 3.17
C ILE A 275 3.46 18.81 4.00
N MET A 276 4.43 19.70 3.80
CA MET A 276 4.62 20.90 4.62
C MET A 276 3.60 22.00 4.33
N THR A 277 2.99 22.03 3.13
CA THR A 277 1.99 23.03 2.74
C THR A 277 0.55 22.53 2.87
N LYS A 278 0.32 21.43 3.61
CA LYS A 278 -1.05 21.01 3.95
C LYS A 278 -1.77 22.14 4.69
N PRO A 279 -3.08 22.35 4.44
CA PRO A 279 -3.83 23.42 5.10
C PRO A 279 -3.91 23.23 6.62
N PHE A 280 -3.84 21.99 7.10
CA PHE A 280 -3.85 21.64 8.51
C PHE A 280 -2.72 20.65 8.80
N SER A 281 -1.95 20.89 9.85
CA SER A 281 -0.94 19.95 10.35
C SER A 281 -1.59 18.69 10.91
N SER A 282 -0.82 17.61 11.04
CA SER A 282 -1.30 16.36 11.64
C SER A 282 -1.80 16.57 13.07
N GLU A 283 -1.13 17.42 13.85
CA GLU A 283 -1.57 17.82 15.20
C GLU A 283 -2.88 18.60 15.17
N GLN A 284 -3.03 19.57 14.25
CA GLN A 284 -4.27 20.34 14.11
C GLN A 284 -5.44 19.44 13.72
N ARG A 285 -5.24 18.51 12.77
CA ARG A 285 -6.25 17.52 12.38
C ARG A 285 -6.67 16.68 13.57
N LEU A 286 -5.70 16.15 14.32
CA LEU A 286 -5.95 15.34 15.53
C LEU A 286 -6.79 16.12 16.56
N LEU A 287 -6.33 17.31 16.96
CA LEU A 287 -7.00 18.12 17.96
C LEU A 287 -8.39 18.57 17.50
N ALA A 288 -8.55 18.92 16.22
CA ALA A 288 -9.85 19.31 15.67
C ALA A 288 -10.83 18.13 15.67
N SER A 289 -10.40 16.93 15.28
CA SER A 289 -11.25 15.73 15.31
C SER A 289 -11.71 15.39 16.73
N PHE A 290 -10.81 15.45 17.72
CA PHE A 290 -11.16 15.20 19.13
C PHE A 290 -12.12 16.26 19.68
N LYS A 291 -11.86 17.55 19.43
CA LYS A 291 -12.76 18.64 19.85
C LYS A 291 -14.14 18.50 19.23
N PHE A 292 -14.19 18.19 17.93
CA PHE A 292 -15.45 17.98 17.23
C PHE A 292 -16.22 16.78 17.81
N LEU A 293 -15.52 15.69 18.12
CA LEU A 293 -16.11 14.51 18.75
C LEU A 293 -16.70 14.83 20.13
N GLU A 294 -15.95 15.52 20.98
CA GLU A 294 -16.36 15.92 22.33
C GLU A 294 -17.57 16.86 22.30
N GLN A 295 -17.54 17.88 21.44
CA GLN A 295 -18.63 18.86 21.29
C GLN A 295 -19.94 18.24 20.82
N ASN A 296 -19.89 17.07 20.17
CA ASN A 296 -21.05 16.36 19.64
C ASN A 296 -21.37 15.08 20.44
N GLY A 297 -20.91 14.96 21.68
CA GLY A 297 -21.33 13.90 22.61
C GLY A 297 -20.65 12.54 22.41
N GLY A 298 -19.55 12.47 21.67
CA GLY A 298 -18.68 11.30 21.58
C GLY A 298 -19.16 10.17 20.67
N ASN A 299 -20.47 9.97 20.52
CA ASN A 299 -21.04 8.98 19.63
C ASN A 299 -21.58 9.65 18.36
N MET A 300 -20.97 9.37 17.21
CA MET A 300 -21.33 9.97 15.92
C MET A 300 -21.67 8.89 14.90
N LYS A 301 -22.86 8.32 15.01
CA LYS A 301 -23.36 7.28 14.10
C LYS A 301 -23.48 7.77 12.65
N GLU A 302 -23.64 9.08 12.45
CA GLU A 302 -23.75 9.73 11.15
C GLU A 302 -22.45 9.61 10.32
N LEU A 303 -21.32 9.35 10.98
CA LEU A 303 -20.02 9.12 10.34
C LEU A 303 -19.76 7.64 10.02
N LEU A 304 -20.63 6.73 10.50
CA LEU A 304 -20.46 5.29 10.31
C LEU A 304 -21.12 4.85 8.99
N PRO A 305 -20.36 4.30 8.05
CA PRO A 305 -20.91 3.89 6.75
C PRO A 305 -21.72 2.60 6.88
N GLU A 306 -22.81 2.48 6.13
CA GLU A 306 -23.62 1.24 6.13
C GLU A 306 -22.83 0.02 5.62
N SER A 307 -21.82 0.24 4.78
CA SER A 307 -20.96 -0.81 4.23
C SER A 307 -20.28 -1.67 5.30
N ARG A 308 -20.15 -1.17 6.54
CA ARG A 308 -19.59 -1.93 7.67
C ARG A 308 -20.49 -3.08 8.16
N ASN A 309 -21.78 -3.03 7.81
CA ASN A 309 -22.78 -4.03 8.18
C ASN A 309 -23.03 -5.05 7.05
N LEU A 310 -22.55 -4.75 5.84
CA LEU A 310 -22.77 -5.59 4.67
C LEU A 310 -21.78 -6.75 4.63
N SER A 311 -22.25 -7.91 4.14
CA SER A 311 -21.38 -9.01 3.75
C SER A 311 -20.57 -8.65 2.50
N THR A 312 -19.49 -9.38 2.23
CA THR A 312 -18.71 -9.22 0.99
C THR A 312 -19.58 -9.41 -0.26
N ILE A 313 -20.61 -10.24 -0.21
CA ILE A 313 -21.53 -10.49 -1.33
C ILE A 313 -22.34 -9.23 -1.63
N GLU A 314 -22.96 -8.65 -0.60
CA GLU A 314 -23.80 -7.45 -0.72
C GLU A 314 -22.96 -6.22 -1.07
N LEU A 315 -21.80 -6.05 -0.42
CA LEU A 315 -20.92 -4.90 -0.64
C LEU A 315 -20.48 -4.75 -2.11
N TYR A 316 -20.26 -5.87 -2.80
CA TYR A 316 -19.87 -5.91 -4.20
C TYR A 316 -21.03 -6.27 -5.15
N ASN A 317 -22.28 -6.34 -4.65
CA ASN A 317 -23.47 -6.72 -5.40
C ASN A 317 -23.31 -8.04 -6.18
N LEU A 318 -22.58 -9.01 -5.63
CA LEU A 318 -22.31 -10.29 -6.30
C LEU A 318 -23.60 -11.12 -6.47
N ASP A 319 -24.51 -11.01 -5.52
CA ASP A 319 -25.87 -11.53 -5.57
C ASP A 319 -26.67 -10.94 -6.73
N ILE A 320 -26.64 -9.62 -6.92
CA ILE A 320 -27.32 -8.94 -8.03
C ILE A 320 -26.69 -9.31 -9.38
N ILE A 321 -25.36 -9.34 -9.47
CA ILE A 321 -24.66 -9.77 -10.69
C ILE A 321 -25.02 -11.21 -11.04
N PHE A 322 -25.09 -12.09 -10.05
CA PHE A 322 -25.50 -13.48 -10.24
C PHE A 322 -26.94 -13.59 -10.77
N LEU A 323 -27.88 -12.81 -10.22
CA LEU A 323 -29.26 -12.73 -10.74
C LEU A 323 -29.30 -12.26 -12.20
N ILE A 324 -28.52 -11.23 -12.55
CA ILE A 324 -28.42 -10.74 -13.94
C ILE A 324 -27.92 -11.85 -14.87
N ILE A 325 -26.88 -12.60 -14.47
CA ILE A 325 -26.35 -13.71 -15.27
C ILE A 325 -27.41 -14.79 -15.49
N ILE A 326 -28.17 -15.15 -14.45
CA ILE A 326 -29.27 -16.12 -14.56
C ILE A 326 -30.31 -15.63 -15.58
N CYS A 327 -30.73 -14.36 -15.51
CA CYS A 327 -31.67 -13.78 -16.47
C CYS A 327 -31.14 -13.83 -17.90
N LEU A 328 -29.86 -13.48 -18.11
CA LEU A 328 -29.24 -13.54 -19.44
C LEU A 328 -29.16 -14.97 -19.99
N VAL A 329 -28.81 -15.94 -19.16
CA VAL A 329 -28.80 -17.37 -19.54
C VAL A 329 -30.21 -17.84 -19.90
N PHE A 330 -31.24 -17.44 -19.13
CA PHE A 330 -32.63 -17.79 -19.43
C PHE A 330 -33.10 -17.18 -20.77
N VAL A 331 -32.79 -15.91 -21.03
CA VAL A 331 -33.11 -15.26 -22.32
C VAL A 331 -32.36 -15.94 -23.47
N PHE A 332 -31.09 -16.28 -23.30
CA PHE A 332 -30.33 -17.02 -24.30
C PHE A 332 -30.94 -18.39 -24.60
N LEU A 333 -31.31 -19.15 -23.56
CA LEU A 333 -31.93 -20.47 -23.71
C LEU A 333 -33.30 -20.39 -24.38
N THR A 334 -34.13 -19.40 -24.05
CA THR A 334 -35.43 -19.21 -24.72
C THR A 334 -35.26 -18.87 -26.20
N ILE A 335 -34.38 -17.95 -26.55
CA ILE A 335 -34.05 -17.63 -27.96
C ILE A 335 -33.52 -18.86 -28.69
N PHE A 336 -32.59 -19.61 -28.06
CA PHE A 336 -32.00 -20.81 -28.64
C PHE A 336 -33.06 -21.88 -28.90
N ILE A 337 -33.92 -22.17 -27.92
CA ILE A 337 -35.01 -23.16 -28.05
C ILE A 337 -36.01 -22.70 -29.12
N SER A 338 -36.45 -21.43 -29.11
CA SER A 338 -37.34 -20.88 -30.14
C SER A 338 -36.73 -21.01 -31.54
N PHE A 339 -35.44 -20.73 -31.69
CA PHE A 339 -34.72 -20.92 -32.95
C PHE A 339 -34.70 -22.40 -33.38
N GLN A 340 -34.43 -23.33 -32.47
CA GLN A 340 -34.49 -24.77 -32.78
C GLN A 340 -35.89 -25.22 -33.19
N ILE A 341 -36.93 -24.74 -32.51
CA ILE A 341 -38.33 -25.01 -32.87
C ILE A 341 -38.63 -24.49 -34.28
N ILE A 342 -38.24 -23.26 -34.59
CA ILE A 342 -38.41 -22.67 -35.92
C ILE A 342 -37.69 -23.51 -36.98
N LEU A 343 -36.44 -23.93 -36.73
CA LEU A 343 -35.70 -24.81 -37.65
C LEU A 343 -36.39 -26.17 -37.86
N ILE A 344 -36.92 -26.78 -36.80
CA ILE A 344 -37.66 -28.04 -36.89
C ILE A 344 -38.95 -27.83 -37.72
N LEU A 345 -39.67 -26.74 -37.49
CA LEU A 345 -40.89 -26.39 -38.23
C LEU A 345 -40.58 -26.13 -39.72
N LEU A 346 -39.50 -25.40 -40.03
CA LEU A 346 -39.04 -25.18 -41.41
C LEU A 346 -38.66 -26.49 -42.10
N ARG A 347 -37.91 -27.38 -41.43
CA ARG A 347 -37.57 -28.72 -41.95
C ARG A 347 -38.82 -29.58 -42.20
N LYS A 348 -39.81 -29.53 -41.31
CA LYS A 348 -41.10 -30.24 -41.49
C LYS A 348 -41.88 -29.66 -42.66
N SER A 349 -41.92 -28.33 -42.81
CA SER A 349 -42.59 -27.65 -43.93
C SER A 349 -41.98 -28.02 -45.28
N LEU A 350 -40.64 -28.00 -45.39
CA LEU A 350 -39.91 -28.42 -46.59
C LEU A 350 -40.23 -29.88 -46.97
N LYS A 351 -40.15 -30.82 -46.02
CA LYS A 351 -40.52 -32.23 -46.26
C LYS A 351 -41.98 -32.41 -46.73
N LYS A 352 -42.91 -31.60 -46.21
CA LYS A 352 -44.33 -31.64 -46.60
C LYS A 352 -44.53 -31.08 -48.02
N GLY A 353 -43.79 -30.04 -48.38
CA GLY A 353 -43.73 -29.48 -49.74
C GLY A 353 -43.23 -30.50 -50.76
N ASP A 354 -42.12 -31.17 -50.46
CA ASP A 354 -41.55 -32.23 -51.32
C ASP A 354 -42.53 -33.39 -51.54
N LYS A 355 -43.20 -33.84 -50.47
CA LYS A 355 -44.21 -34.91 -50.55
C LYS A 355 -45.39 -34.51 -51.44
N LYS A 356 -45.92 -33.30 -51.27
CA LYS A 356 -47.04 -32.78 -52.07
C LYS A 356 -46.66 -32.59 -53.54
N TYR A 357 -45.43 -32.19 -53.82
CA TYR A 357 -44.90 -32.10 -55.19
C TYR A 357 -44.82 -33.49 -55.85
N ILE A 358 -44.32 -34.50 -55.14
CA ILE A 358 -44.26 -35.89 -55.63
C ILE A 358 -45.66 -36.45 -55.89
N GLU A 359 -46.60 -36.27 -54.95
CA GLU A 359 -48.01 -36.70 -55.12
C GLU A 359 -48.64 -36.05 -56.36
N ASN A 360 -48.50 -34.73 -56.53
CA ASN A 360 -49.01 -34.03 -57.71
C ASN A 360 -48.36 -34.51 -59.03
N LYS A 361 -47.06 -34.84 -58.99
CA LYS A 361 -46.34 -35.38 -60.17
C LYS A 361 -46.78 -36.79 -60.52
N ILE A 362 -47.15 -37.62 -59.53
CA ILE A 362 -47.72 -38.96 -59.75
C ILE A 362 -49.13 -38.85 -60.34
N ILE A 363 -49.99 -37.98 -59.78
CA ILE A 363 -51.36 -37.76 -60.28
C ILE A 363 -51.34 -37.34 -61.75
N LYS A 364 -50.46 -36.40 -62.12
CA LYS A 364 -50.27 -35.95 -63.51
C LYS A 364 -49.74 -37.02 -64.48
N LYS A 365 -49.20 -38.14 -63.98
CA LYS A 365 -48.71 -39.24 -64.80
C LYS A 365 -49.73 -40.36 -64.99
N ILE A 366 -50.80 -40.35 -64.19
CA ILE A 366 -51.88 -41.35 -64.20
C ILE A 366 -53.09 -40.86 -65.01
N GLN A 367 -53.24 -39.54 -65.19
CA GLN A 367 -54.07 -38.91 -66.22
C GLN A 367 -53.32 -38.87 -67.54
#